data_AF-A0A9E5Y922-F1
#
_entry.id   AF-A0A9E5Y922-F1
#
_cell.length_a   1.000
_cell.length_b   1.000
_cell.length_c   1.000
_cell.angle_alpha   90.00
_cell.angle_beta   90.00
_cell.angle_gamma   90.00
#
_symmetry.space_group_name_H-M   'P 1'
#
loop_
_entity.id
_entity.type
_entity.pdbx_description
1 polymer ?
#
loop_
_entity_poly.entity_id
_entity_poly.type
_entity_poly.pdbx_seq_one_letter_code
_entity_poly.pdbx_strand_id
1 'polypeptide(L)'
;MRPDVGAGNHVLPVQATVWFRLEYELVEENGETYISATGRPFDIQKALYQPLDLPPVTKQPVRPEGWQEWPHLHLARLNAKSSQEILEFVNRWGLLGLWNVESYREWRPAGEEYKPYRVRGIKLSHETWFSKHFANPVYKNSREHKLHLYREPLEAFVWAAEEFQHFVTLANGEKPEGYRYAPKKPEDRKNEAQDILNRYLAGCRPVSWYTAKPEQWTTHWQAPSLLHYCYLLMWFDLTGLRQYRRCQHRPCGGVFIATRPNVDYCSTRCYENAKRLRSYYREERGII
;
A
#
# COMPACT_ATOMS: atom_id res chain seq x y z
N MET A 1 24.49 23.05 0.62
CA MET A 1 23.59 24.07 1.18
C MET A 1 22.24 23.42 1.42
N ARG A 2 21.75 23.40 2.67
CA ARG A 2 20.36 23.04 2.95
C ARG A 2 19.51 24.29 2.76
N PRO A 3 18.33 24.23 2.13
CA PRO A 3 17.40 25.33 2.20
C PRO A 3 16.84 25.42 3.62
N ASP A 4 17.03 26.57 4.26
CA ASP A 4 16.25 26.97 5.42
C ASP A 4 14.78 27.08 4.99
N VAL A 5 13.92 26.21 5.54
CA VAL A 5 12.47 26.29 5.30
C VAL A 5 11.86 26.96 6.52
N GLY A 6 11.53 28.24 6.34
CA GLY A 6 10.85 29.06 7.34
C GLY A 6 9.52 28.47 7.79
N ALA A 7 9.16 28.81 9.03
CA ALA A 7 7.91 28.47 9.68
C ALA A 7 6.71 29.11 8.96
N GLY A 8 6.22 28.44 7.92
CA GLY A 8 4.94 28.69 7.28
C GLY A 8 4.36 27.34 6.88
N ASN A 9 3.10 27.09 7.20
CA ASN A 9 2.35 25.88 6.82
C ASN A 9 2.27 25.74 5.29
N HIS A 10 3.36 25.34 4.66
CA HIS A 10 3.34 24.87 3.29
C HIS A 10 3.10 23.36 3.34
N VAL A 11 1.83 23.00 3.49
CA VAL A 11 1.38 21.67 3.06
C VAL A 11 1.67 21.66 1.56
N LEU A 12 2.73 20.97 1.14
CA LEU A 12 2.90 20.64 -0.27
C LEU A 12 1.56 20.06 -0.73
N PRO A 13 0.86 20.65 -1.71
CA PRO A 13 -0.35 20.07 -2.25
C PRO A 13 0.10 18.86 -3.07
N VAL A 14 0.35 17.77 -2.37
CA VAL A 14 0.61 16.49 -3.00
C VAL A 14 -0.78 16.06 -3.45
N GLN A 15 -1.11 16.28 -4.72
CA GLN A 15 -2.16 15.51 -5.39
C GLN A 15 -1.48 14.26 -5.95
N ALA A 16 -2.22 13.16 -6.10
CA ALA A 16 -1.67 11.90 -6.61
C ALA A 16 -2.48 11.39 -7.81
N THR A 17 -1.94 10.41 -8.54
CA THR A 17 -2.71 9.66 -9.55
C THR A 17 -4.04 9.21 -8.94
N VAL A 18 -5.14 9.54 -9.61
CA VAL A 18 -6.49 9.17 -9.17
C VAL A 18 -6.67 7.67 -9.29
N TRP A 19 -7.07 7.02 -8.19
CA TRP A 19 -7.42 5.61 -8.17
C TRP A 19 -8.93 5.45 -8.34
N PHE A 20 -9.37 4.42 -9.07
CA PHE A 20 -10.78 4.04 -9.11
C PHE A 20 -11.06 3.06 -7.99
N ARG A 21 -12.09 3.36 -7.20
CA ARG A 21 -12.64 2.45 -6.22
C ARG A 21 -13.80 1.70 -6.85
N LEU A 22 -13.76 0.38 -6.72
CA LEU A 22 -14.79 -0.54 -7.13
C LEU A 22 -15.07 -1.47 -5.95
N GLU A 23 -16.20 -2.16 -5.99
CA GLU A 23 -16.42 -3.30 -5.13
C GLU A 23 -15.68 -4.51 -5.70
N TYR A 24 -15.02 -5.27 -4.83
CA TYR A 24 -14.21 -6.43 -5.19
C TYR A 24 -14.66 -7.65 -4.40
N GLU A 25 -14.63 -8.80 -5.07
CA GLU A 25 -14.90 -10.12 -4.50
C GLU A 25 -13.78 -11.11 -4.85
N LEU A 26 -13.77 -12.25 -4.15
CA LEU A 26 -12.90 -13.37 -4.51
C LEU A 26 -13.64 -14.30 -5.47
N VAL A 27 -13.02 -14.58 -6.60
CA VAL A 27 -13.56 -15.48 -7.64
C VAL A 27 -12.55 -16.59 -7.87
N GLU A 28 -13.02 -17.84 -7.86
CA GLU A 28 -12.21 -19.00 -8.20
C GLU A 28 -12.45 -19.38 -9.67
N GLU A 29 -11.38 -19.41 -10.47
CA GLU A 29 -11.44 -19.71 -11.90
C GLU A 29 -10.25 -20.59 -12.29
N ASN A 30 -10.52 -21.74 -12.91
CA ASN A 30 -9.48 -22.68 -13.37
C ASN A 30 -8.49 -23.10 -12.26
N GLY A 31 -8.94 -23.20 -11.01
CA GLY A 31 -8.09 -23.57 -9.87
C GLY A 31 -7.22 -22.44 -9.31
N GLU A 32 -7.40 -21.20 -9.78
CA GLU A 32 -6.75 -20.01 -9.24
C GLU A 32 -7.78 -19.07 -8.61
N THR A 33 -7.44 -18.45 -7.48
CA THR A 33 -8.27 -17.43 -6.85
C THR A 33 -7.85 -16.04 -7.30
N TYR A 34 -8.82 -15.22 -7.66
CA TYR A 34 -8.64 -13.83 -8.10
C TYR A 34 -9.40 -12.88 -7.20
N ILE A 35 -8.82 -11.70 -6.98
CA ILE A 35 -9.53 -10.52 -6.50
C ILE A 35 -10.08 -9.83 -7.75
N SER A 36 -11.39 -9.78 -7.94
CA SER A 36 -12.02 -9.22 -9.15
C SER A 36 -13.09 -8.20 -8.78
N ALA A 37 -13.21 -7.15 -9.59
CA ALA A 37 -14.30 -6.19 -9.44
C ALA A 37 -15.66 -6.88 -9.65
N THR A 38 -16.66 -6.54 -8.84
CA THR A 38 -18.03 -7.01 -8.97
C THR A 38 -18.73 -6.29 -10.13
N GLY A 39 -19.59 -7.00 -10.86
CA GLY A 39 -20.37 -6.44 -11.97
C GLY A 39 -19.59 -6.19 -13.27
N ARG A 40 -20.24 -5.54 -14.24
CA ARG A 40 -19.67 -5.27 -15.57
C ARG A 40 -18.93 -3.91 -15.59
N PRO A 41 -17.68 -3.81 -16.07
CA PRO A 41 -16.84 -2.60 -16.06
C PRO A 41 -17.46 -1.32 -16.64
N PHE A 42 -18.49 -1.45 -17.48
CA PHE A 42 -19.20 -0.35 -18.15
C PHE A 42 -20.43 0.14 -17.38
N ASP A 43 -20.91 -0.65 -16.42
CA ASP A 43 -22.06 -0.34 -15.57
C ASP A 43 -21.63 0.08 -14.15
N ILE A 44 -20.35 -0.10 -13.80
CA ILE A 44 -19.83 0.27 -12.47
C ILE A 44 -19.62 1.79 -12.40
N GLN A 45 -20.28 2.43 -11.43
CA GLN A 45 -19.96 3.81 -11.05
C GLN A 45 -18.54 3.86 -10.46
N LYS A 46 -17.61 4.45 -11.22
CA LYS A 46 -16.22 4.64 -10.78
C LYS A 46 -16.17 5.78 -9.78
N ALA A 47 -16.05 5.46 -8.49
CA ALA A 47 -15.69 6.46 -7.51
C ALA A 47 -14.20 6.78 -7.67
N LEU A 48 -13.89 8.02 -8.02
CA LEU A 48 -12.52 8.53 -8.07
C LEU A 48 -12.06 8.85 -6.65
N TYR A 49 -10.91 8.32 -6.25
CA TYR A 49 -10.29 8.57 -4.95
C TYR A 49 -8.93 9.23 -5.16
N GLN A 50 -8.71 10.36 -4.48
CA GLN A 50 -7.38 10.93 -4.28
C GLN A 50 -6.88 10.52 -2.90
N PRO A 51 -5.75 9.81 -2.81
CA PRO A 51 -5.24 9.39 -1.52
C PRO A 51 -4.83 10.48 -0.54
N LEU A 52 -4.83 11.74 -0.98
CA LEU A 52 -4.38 12.90 -0.22
C LEU A 52 -5.49 13.93 0.03
N ASP A 53 -6.69 13.70 -0.50
CA ASP A 53 -7.87 14.49 -0.16
C ASP A 53 -8.36 14.12 1.24
N LEU A 54 -7.72 14.72 2.25
CA LEU A 54 -8.18 14.69 3.62
C LEU A 54 -9.26 15.77 3.81
N PRO A 55 -10.34 15.51 4.56
CA PRO A 55 -11.20 16.58 5.02
C PRO A 55 -10.38 17.57 5.88
N PRO A 56 -10.60 18.90 5.73
CA PRO A 56 -9.84 19.90 6.47
C PRO A 56 -10.00 19.72 7.99
N VAL A 57 -8.86 19.63 8.69
CA VAL A 57 -8.81 19.44 10.15
C VAL A 57 -9.18 20.77 10.82
N THR A 58 -10.46 20.96 11.11
CA THR A 58 -10.97 22.25 11.66
C THR A 58 -10.97 22.36 13.18
N LYS A 59 -10.55 21.32 13.93
CA LYS A 59 -10.30 21.41 15.38
C LYS A 59 -9.11 20.53 15.75
N GLN A 60 -8.36 20.92 16.79
CA GLN A 60 -7.28 20.16 17.43
C GLN A 60 -7.54 18.64 17.38
N PRO A 61 -6.50 17.78 17.22
CA PRO A 61 -6.70 16.39 16.85
C PRO A 61 -7.44 15.62 17.95
N VAL A 62 -8.77 15.61 17.86
CA VAL A 62 -9.55 14.42 18.13
C VAL A 62 -9.01 13.41 17.14
N ARG A 63 -8.07 12.57 17.59
CA ARG A 63 -7.47 11.52 16.77
C ARG A 63 -8.62 10.66 16.26
N PRO A 64 -8.97 10.71 14.96
CA PRO A 64 -9.85 9.70 14.43
C PRO A 64 -9.07 8.39 14.54
N GLU A 65 -9.73 7.30 14.90
CA GLU A 65 -9.19 5.96 14.66
C GLU A 65 -8.71 5.80 13.19
N GLY A 66 -9.17 6.68 12.30
CA GLY A 66 -8.83 6.75 10.90
C GLY A 66 -7.44 7.25 10.48
N TRP A 67 -6.58 7.78 11.35
CA TRP A 67 -5.19 8.07 10.92
C TRP A 67 -4.33 6.80 10.74
N GLN A 68 -4.84 5.65 11.16
CA GLN A 68 -4.35 4.32 10.80
C GLN A 68 -4.89 3.83 9.43
N GLU A 69 -5.63 4.67 8.70
CA GLU A 69 -6.25 4.39 7.40
C GLU A 69 -5.47 5.05 6.26
N TRP A 70 -4.14 5.04 6.27
CA TRP A 70 -3.41 5.29 5.03
C TRP A 70 -3.15 3.97 4.32
N PRO A 71 -3.16 3.90 2.99
CA PRO A 71 -3.02 2.63 2.28
C PRO A 71 -1.70 1.91 2.63
N HIS A 72 -0.59 2.64 2.84
CA HIS A 72 0.69 2.03 3.22
C HIS A 72 0.68 1.49 4.65
N LEU A 73 0.04 2.17 5.60
CA LEU A 73 -0.12 1.67 6.97
C LEU A 73 -1.09 0.50 7.06
N HIS A 74 -2.18 0.53 6.27
CA HIS A 74 -3.11 -0.58 6.18
C HIS A 74 -2.41 -1.81 5.58
N LEU A 75 -1.63 -1.63 4.51
CA LEU A 75 -0.87 -2.70 3.87
C LEU A 75 0.22 -3.27 4.80
N ALA A 76 0.92 -2.41 5.54
CA ALA A 76 1.93 -2.82 6.54
C ALA A 76 1.35 -3.67 7.68
N ARG A 77 0.05 -3.60 7.94
CA ARG A 77 -0.64 -4.30 9.03
C ARG A 77 -1.52 -5.44 8.57
N LEU A 78 -1.77 -5.53 7.26
CA LEU A 78 -2.67 -6.48 6.65
C LEU A 78 -2.29 -7.91 7.04
N ASN A 79 -3.25 -8.70 7.53
CA ASN A 79 -3.03 -10.13 7.62
C ASN A 79 -3.16 -10.76 6.23
N ALA A 80 -2.03 -10.99 5.55
CA ALA A 80 -2.00 -11.57 4.21
C ALA A 80 -2.54 -13.02 4.13
N LYS A 81 -2.81 -13.66 5.27
CA LYS A 81 -3.46 -14.97 5.35
C LYS A 81 -4.99 -14.89 5.49
N SER A 82 -5.52 -13.70 5.74
CA SER A 82 -6.96 -13.46 5.93
C SER A 82 -7.56 -12.91 4.64
N SER A 83 -8.25 -13.77 3.89
CA SER A 83 -9.02 -13.37 2.71
C SER A 83 -10.02 -12.25 3.00
N GLN A 84 -10.60 -12.24 4.20
CA GLN A 84 -11.50 -11.18 4.64
C GLN A 84 -10.76 -9.83 4.77
N GLU A 85 -9.61 -9.78 5.45
CA GLU A 85 -8.86 -8.53 5.58
C GLU A 85 -8.32 -8.04 4.23
N ILE A 86 -7.94 -8.96 3.34
CA ILE A 86 -7.54 -8.62 1.97
C ILE A 86 -8.72 -7.95 1.24
N LEU A 87 -9.92 -8.54 1.31
CA LEU A 87 -11.13 -7.95 0.74
C LEU A 87 -11.45 -6.58 1.36
N GLU A 88 -11.33 -6.42 2.67
CA GLU A 88 -11.52 -5.13 3.35
C GLU A 88 -10.50 -4.09 2.85
N PHE A 89 -9.25 -4.47 2.62
CA PHE A 89 -8.24 -3.60 2.04
C PHE A 89 -8.60 -3.15 0.62
N VAL A 90 -8.88 -4.08 -0.30
CA VAL A 90 -9.12 -3.74 -1.72
C VAL A 90 -10.45 -3.01 -1.91
N ASN A 91 -11.47 -3.32 -1.12
CA ASN A 91 -12.74 -2.60 -1.15
C ASN A 91 -12.61 -1.19 -0.55
N ARG A 92 -11.56 -0.90 0.22
CA ARG A 92 -11.26 0.43 0.73
C ARG A 92 -10.39 1.24 -0.21
N TRP A 93 -9.30 0.66 -0.70
CA TRP A 93 -8.24 1.38 -1.43
C TRP A 93 -8.17 1.07 -2.93
N GLY A 94 -8.74 -0.06 -3.35
CA GLY A 94 -8.54 -0.63 -4.67
C GLY A 94 -7.43 -1.69 -4.72
N LEU A 95 -7.26 -2.25 -5.92
CA LEU A 95 -6.19 -3.20 -6.24
C LEU A 95 -4.80 -2.53 -6.15
N LEU A 96 -3.76 -3.33 -5.91
CA LEU A 96 -2.38 -2.84 -5.78
C LEU A 96 -1.81 -2.32 -7.10
N GLY A 97 -2.45 -2.61 -8.22
CA GLY A 97 -2.03 -2.25 -9.57
C GLY A 97 -0.84 -3.06 -10.05
N LEU A 98 -0.75 -4.34 -9.68
CA LEU A 98 0.43 -5.19 -9.90
C LEU A 98 0.78 -5.36 -11.38
N TRP A 99 -0.20 -5.27 -12.28
CA TRP A 99 0.03 -5.27 -13.73
C TRP A 99 0.97 -4.13 -14.20
N ASN A 100 1.02 -3.00 -13.47
CA ASN A 100 1.89 -1.87 -13.77
C ASN A 100 3.27 -1.96 -13.11
N VAL A 101 3.50 -2.96 -12.25
CA VAL A 101 4.79 -3.15 -11.59
C VAL A 101 5.63 -4.13 -12.41
N GLU A 102 6.81 -3.70 -12.84
CA GLU A 102 7.66 -4.47 -13.77
C GLU A 102 8.03 -5.85 -13.23
N SER A 103 8.45 -5.95 -11.97
CA SER A 103 8.79 -7.23 -11.34
C SER A 103 7.59 -8.20 -11.24
N TYR A 104 6.37 -7.68 -11.11
CA TYR A 104 5.16 -8.53 -11.04
C TYR A 104 4.64 -8.90 -12.42
N ARG A 105 5.04 -8.18 -13.48
CA ARG A 105 4.86 -8.70 -14.85
C ARG A 105 5.65 -9.99 -15.05
N GLU A 106 6.73 -10.17 -14.30
CA GLU A 106 7.55 -11.37 -14.31
C GLU A 106 7.09 -12.45 -13.31
N TRP A 107 6.21 -12.12 -12.36
CA TRP A 107 5.59 -13.10 -11.45
C TRP A 107 4.77 -14.14 -12.24
N ARG A 108 4.87 -15.40 -11.82
CA ARG A 108 4.20 -16.55 -12.44
C ARG A 108 3.70 -17.49 -11.34
N PRO A 109 2.51 -18.09 -11.51
CA PRO A 109 2.12 -19.24 -10.71
C PRO A 109 3.16 -20.36 -10.80
N ALA A 110 3.34 -21.09 -9.72
CA ALA A 110 4.33 -22.17 -9.67
C ALA A 110 4.05 -23.21 -10.76
N GLY A 111 5.03 -23.43 -11.66
CA GLY A 111 4.95 -24.45 -12.70
C GLY A 111 4.34 -23.99 -14.03
N GLU A 112 3.96 -22.72 -14.19
CA GLU A 112 3.47 -22.20 -15.49
C GLU A 112 4.52 -21.36 -16.23
N GLU A 113 4.64 -21.59 -17.55
CA GLU A 113 5.37 -20.69 -18.43
C GLU A 113 4.61 -19.36 -18.58
N TYR A 114 5.36 -18.25 -18.52
CA TYR A 114 4.79 -16.93 -18.80
C TYR A 114 4.33 -16.88 -20.25
N LYS A 115 3.03 -16.72 -20.42
CA LYS A 115 2.40 -16.46 -21.71
C LYS A 115 2.01 -14.98 -21.76
N PRO A 116 2.88 -14.11 -22.30
CA PRO A 116 2.57 -12.70 -22.44
C PRO A 116 1.38 -12.54 -23.40
N TYR A 117 0.44 -11.67 -23.06
CA TYR A 117 -0.50 -11.16 -24.05
C TYR A 117 -0.20 -9.69 -24.36
N ARG A 118 -0.30 -9.36 -25.64
CA ARG A 118 -0.03 -8.02 -26.18
C ARG A 118 -1.33 -7.22 -26.18
N VAL A 119 -1.28 -5.99 -25.68
CA VAL A 119 -2.40 -5.04 -25.80
C VAL A 119 -1.99 -3.93 -26.78
N ARG A 120 -2.73 -3.78 -27.89
CA ARG A 120 -2.60 -2.61 -28.79
C ARG A 120 -3.76 -1.63 -28.54
N GLY A 121 -3.43 -0.40 -28.12
CA GLY A 121 -4.34 0.75 -27.93
C GLY A 121 -4.54 1.11 -26.45
N ILE A 122 -4.40 2.36 -25.96
CA ILE A 122 -4.59 3.70 -26.52
C ILE A 122 -3.50 4.62 -25.92
N LYS A 123 -2.80 5.40 -26.75
CA LYS A 123 -1.86 6.49 -26.37
C LYS A 123 -0.74 6.17 -25.36
N LEU A 124 -0.38 4.90 -25.14
CA LEU A 124 0.94 4.57 -24.60
C LEU A 124 1.85 4.38 -25.82
N SER A 125 2.87 5.22 -25.98
CA SER A 125 3.84 5.14 -27.07
C SER A 125 4.74 3.89 -27.04
N HIS A 126 4.42 2.90 -26.19
CA HIS A 126 5.21 1.71 -25.97
C HIS A 126 4.31 0.48 -25.88
N GLU A 127 4.80 -0.65 -26.40
CA GLU A 127 4.15 -1.95 -26.29
C GLU A 127 4.28 -2.47 -24.86
N THR A 128 3.16 -2.63 -24.17
CA THR A 128 3.13 -3.15 -22.81
C THR A 128 2.63 -4.59 -22.82
N TRP A 129 3.40 -5.48 -22.18
CA TRP A 129 3.10 -6.92 -22.09
C TRP A 129 2.67 -7.27 -20.68
N PHE A 130 1.63 -8.11 -20.55
CA PHE A 130 1.10 -8.54 -19.27
C PHE A 130 0.90 -10.06 -19.23
N SER A 131 0.95 -10.62 -18.02
CA SER A 131 0.64 -12.03 -17.75
C SER A 131 -0.86 -12.28 -17.91
N LYS A 132 -1.25 -13.33 -18.66
CA LYS A 132 -2.66 -13.76 -18.89
C LYS A 132 -3.49 -13.87 -17.61
N HIS A 133 -2.86 -14.11 -16.47
CA HIS A 133 -3.53 -14.25 -15.17
C HIS A 133 -4.19 -12.94 -14.70
N PHE A 134 -3.71 -11.78 -15.16
CA PHE A 134 -4.38 -10.49 -14.94
C PHE A 134 -5.58 -10.25 -15.87
N ALA A 135 -5.80 -11.07 -16.91
CA ALA A 135 -6.92 -10.88 -17.84
C ALA A 135 -8.20 -11.50 -17.28
N ASN A 136 -9.31 -10.75 -17.25
CA ASN A 136 -10.58 -11.26 -16.74
C ASN A 136 -11.32 -12.05 -17.84
N PRO A 137 -11.61 -13.37 -17.66
CA PRO A 137 -12.23 -14.22 -18.66
C PRO A 137 -13.59 -13.76 -19.16
N VAL A 138 -14.38 -13.10 -18.30
CA VAL A 138 -15.70 -12.54 -18.65
C VAL A 138 -15.60 -11.58 -19.84
N TYR A 139 -14.42 -10.99 -20.05
CA TYR A 139 -14.18 -10.00 -21.11
C TYR A 139 -13.25 -10.48 -22.22
N LYS A 140 -12.99 -11.79 -22.33
CA LYS A 140 -12.14 -12.38 -23.40
C LYS A 140 -12.62 -12.06 -24.82
N ASN A 141 -13.91 -11.76 -24.99
CA ASN A 141 -14.55 -11.55 -26.30
C ASN A 141 -14.94 -10.10 -26.60
N SER A 142 -14.71 -9.14 -25.69
CA SER A 142 -14.95 -7.72 -26.00
C SER A 142 -13.68 -7.09 -26.57
N ARG A 143 -13.82 -6.08 -27.45
CA ARG A 143 -12.70 -5.28 -28.01
C ARG A 143 -11.92 -4.49 -26.93
N GLU A 144 -12.17 -4.74 -25.66
CA GLU A 144 -11.75 -3.93 -24.51
C GLU A 144 -10.62 -4.63 -23.76
N HIS A 145 -9.47 -4.72 -24.43
CA HIS A 145 -8.21 -5.27 -23.90
C HIS A 145 -7.61 -4.48 -22.71
N LYS A 146 -8.36 -3.57 -22.08
CA LYS A 146 -7.95 -2.67 -20.98
C LYS A 146 -8.34 -3.20 -19.59
N LEU A 147 -8.82 -4.43 -19.51
CA LEU A 147 -9.58 -4.91 -18.35
C LEU A 147 -8.76 -5.66 -17.30
N HIS A 148 -7.42 -5.68 -17.43
CA HIS A 148 -6.52 -6.10 -16.35
C HIS A 148 -6.54 -5.15 -15.14
N LEU A 149 -7.03 -3.92 -15.33
CA LEU A 149 -7.19 -2.92 -14.27
C LEU A 149 -8.22 -3.30 -13.20
N TYR A 150 -8.99 -4.38 -13.41
CA TYR A 150 -10.14 -4.76 -12.60
C TYR A 150 -9.95 -6.10 -11.88
N ARG A 151 -8.77 -6.72 -11.98
CA ARG A 151 -8.47 -7.95 -11.21
C ARG A 151 -6.98 -8.12 -10.89
N GLU A 152 -6.71 -8.87 -9.83
CA GLU A 152 -5.38 -9.37 -9.49
C GLU A 152 -5.47 -10.83 -9.03
N PRO A 153 -4.50 -11.69 -9.38
CA PRO A 153 -4.35 -12.99 -8.73
C PRO A 153 -4.16 -12.80 -7.23
N LEU A 154 -4.91 -13.54 -6.41
CA LEU A 154 -4.83 -13.43 -4.95
C LEU A 154 -3.42 -13.73 -4.45
N GLU A 155 -2.77 -14.74 -5.01
CA GLU A 155 -1.37 -15.10 -4.68
C GLU A 155 -0.40 -13.96 -4.96
N ALA A 156 -0.52 -13.30 -6.12
CA ALA A 156 0.31 -12.14 -6.47
C ALA A 156 0.09 -10.97 -5.50
N PHE A 157 -1.16 -10.72 -5.11
CA PHE A 157 -1.50 -9.71 -4.10
C PHE A 157 -0.86 -10.04 -2.74
N VAL A 158 -1.00 -11.29 -2.28
CA VAL A 158 -0.42 -11.76 -1.00
C VAL A 158 1.09 -11.57 -0.99
N TRP A 159 1.77 -11.99 -2.06
CA TRP A 159 3.21 -11.79 -2.21
C TRP A 159 3.55 -10.29 -2.11
N ALA A 160 2.83 -9.43 -2.83
CA ALA A 160 3.10 -8.00 -2.82
C ALA A 160 2.94 -7.36 -1.44
N ALA A 161 1.90 -7.77 -0.71
CA ALA A 161 1.67 -7.32 0.66
C ALA A 161 2.81 -7.78 1.59
N GLU A 162 3.24 -9.04 1.49
CA GLU A 162 4.35 -9.58 2.27
C GLU A 162 5.68 -8.90 1.95
N GLU A 163 5.97 -8.60 0.67
CA GLU A 163 7.15 -7.85 0.26
C GLU A 163 7.15 -6.44 0.87
N PHE A 164 6.01 -5.76 0.84
CA PHE A 164 5.87 -4.45 1.47
C PHE A 164 6.09 -4.52 2.99
N GLN A 165 5.53 -5.53 3.68
CA GLN A 165 5.71 -5.73 5.12
C GLN A 165 7.15 -6.09 5.50
N HIS A 166 7.82 -6.86 4.63
CA HIS A 166 9.23 -7.18 4.75
C HIS A 166 10.08 -5.91 4.67
N PHE A 167 9.83 -5.06 3.66
CA PHE A 167 10.46 -3.76 3.54
C PHE A 167 10.26 -2.90 4.80
N VAL A 168 9.05 -2.81 5.34
CA VAL A 168 8.76 -2.04 6.57
C VAL A 168 9.61 -2.55 7.75
N THR A 169 9.76 -3.86 7.87
CA THR A 169 10.58 -4.50 8.92
C THR A 169 12.06 -4.12 8.75
N LEU A 170 12.59 -4.24 7.55
CA LEU A 170 13.98 -3.87 7.24
C LEU A 170 14.25 -2.38 7.44
N ALA A 171 13.32 -1.51 7.05
CA ALA A 171 13.43 -0.06 7.21
C ALA A 171 13.54 0.37 8.69
N ASN A 172 12.91 -0.39 9.59
CA ASN A 172 13.05 -0.20 11.04
C ASN A 172 14.35 -0.79 11.61
N GLY A 173 15.18 -1.44 10.80
CA GLY A 173 16.39 -2.16 11.23
C GLY A 173 16.08 -3.48 11.95
N GLU A 174 14.82 -3.93 11.92
CA GLU A 174 14.35 -5.14 12.57
C GLU A 174 14.69 -6.38 11.73
N LYS A 175 14.85 -7.54 12.38
CA LYS A 175 15.08 -8.81 11.68
C LYS A 175 13.73 -9.43 11.31
N PRO A 176 13.45 -9.73 10.02
CA PRO A 176 12.25 -10.46 9.63
C PRO A 176 12.21 -11.86 10.25
N GLU A 177 11.03 -12.27 10.73
CA GLU A 177 10.82 -13.63 11.23
C GLU A 177 10.97 -14.66 10.09
N GLY A 178 11.51 -15.85 10.40
CA GLY A 178 11.70 -16.91 9.40
C GLY A 178 12.87 -16.71 8.42
N TYR A 179 13.50 -15.53 8.37
CA TYR A 179 14.62 -15.27 7.48
C TYR A 179 15.96 -15.79 8.04
N ARG A 180 16.43 -16.92 7.50
CA ARG A 180 17.70 -17.55 7.90
C ARG A 180 18.94 -16.72 7.54
N TYR A 181 18.85 -15.93 6.46
CA TYR A 181 19.98 -15.19 5.88
C TYR A 181 19.86 -13.65 5.96
N ALA A 182 18.93 -13.12 6.77
CA ALA A 182 18.83 -11.66 6.92
C ALA A 182 20.15 -11.05 7.42
N PRO A 183 20.53 -9.85 6.91
CA PRO A 183 21.76 -9.19 7.35
C PRO A 183 21.84 -9.05 8.87
N LYS A 184 23.04 -9.27 9.42
CA LYS A 184 23.23 -9.30 10.88
C LYS A 184 23.10 -7.91 11.52
N LYS A 185 23.57 -6.87 10.84
CA LYS A 185 23.59 -5.51 11.36
C LYS A 185 22.34 -4.72 10.95
N PRO A 186 21.80 -3.84 11.82
CA PRO A 186 20.66 -2.99 11.47
C PRO A 186 20.92 -2.08 10.26
N GLU A 187 22.16 -1.61 10.07
CA GLU A 187 22.54 -0.75 8.95
C GLU A 187 22.43 -1.47 7.61
N ASP A 188 22.89 -2.73 7.55
CA ASP A 188 22.81 -3.55 6.34
C ASP A 188 21.34 -3.82 5.94
N ARG A 189 20.46 -4.02 6.92
CA ARG A 189 19.01 -4.17 6.68
C ARG A 189 18.38 -2.91 6.12
N LYS A 190 18.80 -1.75 6.63
CA LYS A 190 18.32 -0.46 6.13
C LYS A 190 18.84 -0.17 4.71
N ASN A 191 20.04 -0.62 4.37
CA ASN A 191 20.56 -0.54 3.01
C ASN A 191 19.72 -1.40 2.04
N GLU A 192 19.36 -2.63 2.44
CA GLU A 192 18.46 -3.47 1.67
C GLU A 192 17.06 -2.83 1.51
N ALA A 193 16.52 -2.26 2.59
CA ALA A 193 15.27 -1.51 2.54
C ALA A 193 15.34 -0.31 1.58
N GLN A 194 16.48 0.38 1.55
CA GLN A 194 16.72 1.49 0.63
C GLN A 194 16.68 1.02 -0.83
N ASP A 195 17.29 -0.11 -1.15
CA ASP A 195 17.29 -0.66 -2.52
C ASP A 195 15.87 -1.05 -2.96
N ILE A 196 15.10 -1.68 -2.08
CA ILE A 196 13.69 -1.99 -2.33
C ILE A 196 12.90 -0.70 -2.57
N LEU A 197 13.03 0.28 -1.67
CA LEU A 197 12.31 1.55 -1.77
C LEU A 197 12.64 2.27 -3.08
N ASN A 198 13.92 2.38 -3.44
CA ASN A 198 14.37 3.06 -4.65
C ASN A 198 13.84 2.39 -5.93
N ARG A 199 13.70 1.06 -5.94
CA ARG A 199 13.10 0.33 -7.07
C ARG A 199 11.66 0.79 -7.35
N TYR A 200 10.84 0.94 -6.31
CA TYR A 200 9.46 1.40 -6.47
C TYR A 200 9.37 2.93 -6.65
N LEU A 201 10.27 3.71 -6.04
CA LEU A 201 10.29 5.16 -6.25
C LEU A 201 10.72 5.55 -7.66
N ALA A 202 11.53 4.73 -8.35
CA ALA A 202 11.96 5.00 -9.73
C ALA A 202 10.78 5.16 -10.71
N GLY A 203 9.66 4.49 -10.44
CA GLY A 203 8.42 4.63 -11.22
C GLY A 203 7.57 5.85 -10.83
N CYS A 204 7.86 6.50 -9.70
CA CYS A 204 7.11 7.65 -9.19
C CYS A 204 7.77 8.96 -9.62
N ARG A 205 6.99 9.92 -10.12
CA ARG A 205 7.53 11.21 -10.57
C ARG A 205 6.56 12.37 -10.39
N PRO A 206 7.03 13.58 -10.09
CA PRO A 206 6.19 14.77 -10.18
C PRO A 206 5.81 15.03 -11.63
N VAL A 207 4.55 15.37 -11.86
CA VAL A 207 4.02 15.74 -13.18
C VAL A 207 3.25 17.04 -13.05
N SER A 208 3.56 17.98 -13.94
CA SER A 208 2.79 19.21 -14.12
C SER A 208 1.71 18.99 -15.17
N TRP A 209 0.50 19.47 -14.92
CA TRP A 209 -0.54 19.53 -15.92
C TRP A 209 -1.36 20.82 -15.77
N TYR A 210 -1.80 21.32 -16.91
CA TYR A 210 -2.54 22.57 -17.00
C TYR A 210 -4.04 22.28 -17.03
N THR A 211 -4.76 22.85 -16.07
CA THR A 211 -6.23 22.87 -16.09
C THR A 211 -6.68 24.17 -16.74
N ALA A 212 -7.60 24.08 -17.69
CA ALA A 212 -8.09 25.26 -18.41
C ALA A 212 -9.23 26.00 -17.68
N LYS A 213 -9.87 25.36 -16.69
CA LYS A 213 -11.01 25.91 -15.92
C LYS A 213 -11.03 25.33 -14.48
N PRO A 214 -10.61 26.07 -13.44
CA PRO A 214 -9.91 27.36 -13.51
C PRO A 214 -8.58 27.23 -14.25
N GLU A 215 -8.10 28.32 -14.83
CA GLU A 215 -6.78 28.39 -15.48
C GLU A 215 -5.69 28.34 -14.40
N GLN A 216 -5.04 27.18 -14.29
CA GLN A 216 -3.96 27.00 -13.33
C GLN A 216 -3.03 25.85 -13.73
N TRP A 217 -1.76 26.04 -13.43
CA TRP A 217 -0.80 24.94 -13.37
C TRP A 217 -0.98 24.21 -12.05
N THR A 218 -1.10 22.89 -12.12
CA THR A 218 -1.13 22.04 -10.93
C THR A 218 -0.05 20.98 -11.05
N THR A 219 0.42 20.51 -9.89
CA THR A 219 1.44 19.47 -9.79
C THR A 219 0.89 18.31 -8.99
N HIS A 220 1.11 17.08 -9.47
CA HIS A 220 0.78 15.88 -8.73
C HIS A 220 1.91 14.86 -8.83
N TRP A 221 1.99 13.94 -7.87
CA TRP A 221 2.85 12.77 -7.98
C TRP A 221 2.16 11.70 -8.80
N GLN A 222 2.75 11.38 -9.95
CA GLN A 222 2.36 10.24 -10.75
C GLN A 222 3.00 8.98 -10.17
N ALA A 223 2.17 8.07 -9.69
CA ALA A 223 2.55 6.69 -9.36
C ALA A 223 1.86 5.72 -10.34
N PRO A 224 2.54 4.65 -10.81
CA PRO A 224 1.99 3.71 -11.78
C PRO A 224 1.05 2.67 -11.15
N SER A 225 1.19 2.40 -9.85
CA SER A 225 0.36 1.43 -9.12
C SER A 225 0.10 1.93 -7.68
N LEU A 226 -0.94 1.41 -7.01
CA LEU A 226 -1.20 1.70 -5.61
C LEU A 226 -0.06 1.18 -4.72
N LEU A 227 0.58 0.07 -5.11
CA LEU A 227 1.79 -0.43 -4.44
C LEU A 227 2.93 0.61 -4.48
N HIS A 228 3.25 1.17 -5.65
CA HIS A 228 4.24 2.24 -5.78
C HIS A 228 3.87 3.44 -4.90
N TYR A 229 2.58 3.75 -4.86
CA TYR A 229 2.07 4.83 -4.04
C TYR A 229 2.25 4.56 -2.54
N CYS A 230 2.07 3.32 -2.07
CA CYS A 230 2.37 2.94 -0.69
C CYS A 230 3.86 3.16 -0.34
N TYR A 231 4.76 2.82 -1.24
CA TYR A 231 6.19 3.10 -1.09
C TYR A 231 6.49 4.62 -1.08
N LEU A 232 5.82 5.40 -1.94
CA LEU A 232 5.95 6.86 -1.98
C LEU A 232 5.48 7.51 -0.67
N LEU A 233 4.34 7.07 -0.12
CA LEU A 233 3.86 7.55 1.19
C LEU A 233 4.85 7.25 2.31
N MET A 234 5.42 6.04 2.30
CA MET A 234 6.44 5.69 3.28
C MET A 234 7.72 6.54 3.10
N TRP A 235 8.11 6.85 1.87
CA TRP A 235 9.22 7.77 1.62
C TRP A 235 8.97 9.17 2.18
N PHE A 236 7.76 9.72 2.02
CA PHE A 236 7.39 11.00 2.66
C PHE A 236 7.47 10.93 4.17
N ASP A 237 7.03 9.82 4.77
CA ASP A 237 7.12 9.64 6.22
C ASP A 237 8.58 9.56 6.70
N LEU A 238 9.41 8.76 6.04
CA LEU A 238 10.83 8.58 6.39
C LEU A 238 11.62 9.89 6.23
N THR A 239 11.42 10.61 5.12
CA THR A 239 12.10 11.90 4.86
C THR A 239 11.56 13.03 5.73
N GLY A 240 10.30 12.95 6.14
CA GLY A 240 9.69 13.80 7.16
C GLY A 240 10.08 13.46 8.60
N LEU A 241 11.05 12.56 8.79
CA LEU A 241 11.56 12.09 10.09
C LEU A 241 10.47 11.47 11.00
N ARG A 242 9.39 10.97 10.41
CA ARG A 242 8.37 10.23 11.15
C ARG A 242 8.90 8.85 11.52
N GLN A 243 8.63 8.43 12.74
CA GLN A 243 9.16 7.18 13.28
C GLN A 243 8.09 6.09 13.23
N TYR A 244 8.34 5.05 12.44
CA TYR A 244 7.57 3.82 12.50
C TYR A 244 7.98 3.02 13.74
N ARG A 245 6.99 2.42 14.40
CA ARG A 245 7.16 1.57 15.57
C ARG A 245 6.19 0.40 15.52
N ARG A 246 6.50 -0.67 16.23
CA ARG A 246 5.56 -1.76 16.49
C ARG A 246 4.87 -1.56 17.83
N CYS A 247 3.56 -1.81 17.85
CA CYS A 247 2.77 -1.72 19.07
C CYS A 247 3.25 -2.76 20.10
N GLN A 248 3.59 -2.33 21.31
CA GLN A 248 4.03 -3.22 22.39
C GLN A 248 2.91 -4.09 22.97
N HIS A 249 1.65 -3.85 22.61
CA HIS A 249 0.56 -4.77 22.95
C HIS A 249 0.70 -6.02 22.07
N ARG A 250 1.24 -7.12 22.63
CA ARG A 250 1.56 -8.35 21.89
C ARG A 250 0.44 -8.87 20.97
N PRO A 251 -0.84 -8.89 21.39
CA PRO A 251 -1.93 -9.29 20.49
C PRO A 251 -2.12 -8.38 19.27
N CYS A 252 -1.72 -7.11 19.36
CA CYS A 252 -1.79 -6.18 18.24
C CYS A 252 -0.53 -6.27 17.36
N GLY A 253 0.66 -6.03 17.91
CA GLY A 253 1.95 -6.09 17.18
C GLY A 253 2.09 -5.16 15.95
N GLY A 254 1.04 -4.41 15.62
CA GLY A 254 0.92 -3.68 14.37
C GLY A 254 1.86 -2.49 14.29
N VAL A 255 2.26 -2.17 13.07
CA VAL A 255 3.09 -1.01 12.76
C VAL A 255 2.26 0.28 12.87
N PHE A 256 2.83 1.31 13.47
CA PHE A 256 2.22 2.64 13.58
C PHE A 256 3.27 3.75 13.50
N ILE A 257 2.83 4.97 13.21
CA ILE A 257 3.70 6.16 13.23
C ILE A 257 3.61 6.81 14.60
N ALA A 258 4.75 6.89 15.30
CA ALA A 258 4.83 7.51 16.62
C ALA A 258 4.74 9.04 16.50
N THR A 259 3.75 9.61 17.18
CA THR A 259 3.56 11.07 17.25
C THR A 259 4.49 11.75 18.26
N ARG A 260 5.07 10.97 19.19
CA ARG A 260 6.04 11.44 20.19
C ARG A 260 7.07 10.35 20.47
N PRO A 261 8.29 10.69 20.94
CA PRO A 261 9.35 9.71 21.22
C PRO A 261 9.02 8.63 22.25
N ASN A 262 8.05 8.85 23.14
CA ASN A 262 7.70 7.92 24.22
C ASN A 262 6.38 7.17 23.96
N VAL A 263 5.91 7.13 22.70
CA VAL A 263 4.70 6.39 22.35
C VAL A 263 5.08 4.96 21.95
N ASP A 264 4.56 4.01 22.73
CA ASP A 264 4.83 2.57 22.57
C ASP A 264 3.62 1.76 22.06
N TYR A 265 2.46 2.40 21.97
CA TYR A 265 1.20 1.77 21.60
C TYR A 265 0.55 2.51 20.44
N CYS A 266 -0.01 1.75 19.50
CA CYS A 266 -0.66 2.32 18.31
C CYS A 266 -1.96 3.07 18.64
N SER A 267 -2.58 2.79 19.79
CA SER A 267 -3.81 3.44 20.25
C SER A 267 -3.93 3.43 21.77
N THR A 268 -4.77 4.32 22.31
CA THR A 268 -5.13 4.33 23.74
C THR A 268 -5.74 2.99 24.16
N ARG A 269 -6.56 2.38 23.29
CA ARG A 269 -7.12 1.04 23.53
C ARG A 269 -6.03 -0.03 23.72
N CYS A 270 -5.00 -0.03 22.88
CA CYS A 270 -3.87 -0.96 23.03
C CYS A 270 -3.07 -0.71 24.31
N TYR A 271 -2.90 0.56 24.69
CA TYR A 271 -2.26 0.92 25.96
C TYR A 271 -3.06 0.39 27.16
N GLU A 272 -4.36 0.64 27.21
CA GLU A 272 -5.23 0.18 28.31
C GLU A 272 -5.32 -1.35 28.37
N ASN A 273 -5.43 -2.03 27.22
CA ASN A 273 -5.41 -3.49 27.17
C ASN A 273 -4.08 -4.07 27.66
N ALA A 274 -2.95 -3.49 27.25
CA ALA A 274 -1.64 -3.90 27.74
C ALA A 274 -1.47 -3.64 29.24
N LYS A 275 -2.02 -2.53 29.76
CA LYS A 275 -2.05 -2.23 31.20
C LYS A 275 -2.86 -3.28 31.97
N ARG A 276 -4.07 -3.61 31.52
CA ARG A 276 -4.93 -4.66 32.12
C ARG A 276 -4.23 -6.02 32.15
N LEU A 277 -3.63 -6.45 31.04
CA LEU A 277 -2.88 -7.71 30.97
C LEU A 277 -1.71 -7.74 31.96
N ARG A 278 -0.97 -6.63 32.09
CA ARG A 278 0.12 -6.55 33.08
C ARG A 278 -0.37 -6.67 34.52
N SER A 279 -1.50 -6.05 34.85
CA SER A 279 -2.11 -6.19 36.19
C SER A 279 -2.50 -7.64 36.46
N TYR A 280 -3.21 -8.28 35.52
CA TYR A 280 -3.62 -9.68 35.62
C TYR A 280 -2.44 -10.63 35.90
N TYR A 281 -1.34 -10.53 35.15
CA TYR A 281 -0.16 -11.38 35.38
C TYR A 281 0.62 -11.05 36.65
N ARG A 282 0.49 -9.83 37.21
CA ARG A 282 1.07 -9.50 38.51
C ARG A 282 0.28 -10.13 39.65
N GLU A 283 -1.05 -10.11 39.54
CA GLU A 283 -1.97 -10.78 40.45
C GLU A 283 -1.76 -12.31 40.43
N GLU A 284 -1.70 -12.93 39.25
CA GLU A 284 -1.43 -14.38 39.12
C GLU A 284 -0.07 -14.82 39.68
N ARG A 285 0.94 -13.94 39.63
CA ARG A 285 2.30 -14.24 40.13
C ARG A 285 2.52 -13.89 41.60
N GLY A 286 1.49 -13.40 42.31
CA GLY A 286 1.59 -13.00 43.71
C GLY A 286 2.57 -11.84 43.94
N ILE A 287 2.73 -10.94 42.97
CA ILE A 287 3.64 -9.77 43.04
C ILE A 287 2.90 -8.54 43.59
N ILE A 288 1.67 -8.70 44.06
CA ILE A 288 0.85 -7.66 44.71
C ILE A 288 0.39 -8.18 46.05
#